data_AF-A0A1U8K132-F1
#
_entry.id   AF-A0A1U8K132-F1
#
_cell.length_a   1.000
_cell.length_b   1.000
_cell.length_c   1.000
_cell.angle_alpha   90.00
_cell.angle_beta   90.00
_cell.angle_gamma   90.00
#
_symmetry.space_group_name_H-M   'P 1'
#
loop_
_entity.id
_entity.type
_entity.pdbx_description
1 polymer ?
#
loop_
_entity_poly.entity_id
_entity_poly.type
_entity_poly.pdbx_seq_one_letter_code
_entity_poly.pdbx_strand_id
1 'polypeptide(L)'
;MDSQHLNPSSLKSRFTARFLRALIKINAQKPISSSSPREIFQRYRRIKVAADKSMAYSVRSRRTWSRATLWKLRSRSRRRLASSSRRSSIKTRTTTTTTTTTTSTNHRAAIVEKTSHEKENKEDHVGLAVQAEALRELVPGGESMDLCNLLDETAHYIKCLTTQVQVMKKIANLYSLE
;
A
#
# COMPACT_ATOMS: atom_id res chain seq x y z
N MET A 1 -6.76 -37.02 2.89
CA MET A 1 -7.72 -35.89 2.88
C MET A 1 -7.40 -35.04 4.09
N ASP A 2 -6.37 -34.19 4.00
CA ASP A 2 -5.85 -33.46 5.16
C ASP A 2 -6.67 -32.19 5.40
N SER A 3 -7.63 -32.31 6.31
CA SER A 3 -8.35 -31.17 6.88
C SER A 3 -7.38 -30.34 7.72
N GLN A 4 -6.63 -29.44 7.07
CA GLN A 4 -5.86 -28.42 7.76
C GLN A 4 -6.83 -27.53 8.54
N HIS A 5 -6.89 -27.75 9.85
CA HIS A 5 -7.57 -26.87 10.81
C HIS A 5 -7.06 -25.44 10.59
N LEU A 6 -7.84 -24.63 9.88
CA LEU A 6 -7.50 -23.25 9.56
C LEU A 6 -7.48 -22.46 10.86
N ASN A 7 -6.31 -22.29 11.46
CA ASN A 7 -6.14 -21.41 12.60
C ASN A 7 -6.75 -20.04 12.24
N PRO A 8 -7.84 -19.61 12.90
CA PRO A 8 -8.57 -18.40 12.52
C PRO A 8 -7.74 -17.13 12.73
N SER A 9 -6.69 -17.21 13.56
CA SER A 9 -5.74 -16.13 13.78
C SER A 9 -4.62 -16.05 12.72
N SER A 10 -4.51 -17.05 11.84
CA SER A 10 -3.47 -17.08 10.80
C SER A 10 -3.56 -15.87 9.88
N LEU A 11 -2.41 -15.45 9.34
CA LEU A 11 -2.36 -14.38 8.35
C LEU A 11 -3.27 -14.68 7.15
N LYS A 12 -3.25 -15.94 6.69
CA LYS A 12 -4.06 -16.44 5.58
C LYS A 12 -5.55 -16.33 5.87
N SER A 13 -6.02 -16.83 7.02
CA SER A 13 -7.43 -16.75 7.39
C SER A 13 -7.92 -15.29 7.48
N ARG A 14 -7.17 -14.43 8.17
CA ARG A 14 -7.50 -13.00 8.29
C ARG A 14 -7.50 -12.28 6.94
N PHE A 15 -6.51 -12.56 6.09
CA PHE A 15 -6.46 -12.02 4.73
C PHE A 15 -7.69 -12.46 3.93
N THR A 16 -7.95 -13.77 3.86
CA THR A 16 -9.08 -14.36 3.14
C THR A 16 -10.40 -13.76 3.57
N ALA A 17 -10.69 -13.72 4.87
CA ALA A 17 -11.95 -13.20 5.40
C ALA A 17 -12.15 -11.71 5.07
N ARG A 18 -11.09 -10.90 5.06
CA ARG A 18 -11.19 -9.48 4.69
C ARG A 18 -11.35 -9.31 3.18
N PHE A 19 -10.60 -10.09 2.39
CA PHE A 19 -10.61 -10.00 0.95
C PHE A 19 -11.94 -10.47 0.35
N LEU A 20 -12.48 -11.61 0.81
CA LEU A 20 -13.80 -12.09 0.37
C LEU A 20 -14.91 -11.08 0.69
N ARG A 21 -14.91 -10.50 1.89
CA ARG A 21 -15.86 -9.42 2.24
C ARG A 21 -15.74 -8.21 1.30
N ALA A 22 -14.54 -7.88 0.86
CA ALA A 22 -14.33 -6.80 -0.10
C ALA A 22 -14.80 -7.18 -1.51
N LEU A 23 -14.58 -8.43 -1.94
CA LEU A 23 -15.07 -8.93 -3.23
C LEU A 23 -16.60 -8.93 -3.31
N ILE A 24 -17.28 -9.38 -2.25
CA ILE A 24 -18.75 -9.32 -2.15
C ILE A 24 -19.24 -7.87 -2.34
N LYS A 25 -18.61 -6.91 -1.66
CA LYS A 25 -18.95 -5.47 -1.80
C LYS A 25 -18.70 -4.94 -3.21
N ILE A 26 -17.62 -5.36 -3.87
CA ILE A 26 -17.33 -4.96 -5.26
C ILE A 26 -18.36 -5.54 -6.21
N ASN A 27 -18.80 -6.78 -5.99
CA ASN A 27 -19.80 -7.45 -6.82
C ASN A 27 -21.22 -6.87 -6.63
N ALA A 28 -21.54 -6.42 -5.42
CA ALA A 28 -22.82 -5.76 -5.12
C ALA A 28 -22.99 -4.41 -5.82
N GLN A 29 -21.90 -3.73 -6.17
CA GLN A 29 -21.92 -2.45 -6.91
C GLN A 29 -22.18 -2.65 -8.41
N LYS A 30 -23.19 -3.48 -8.79
CA LYS A 30 -23.56 -3.79 -10.19
C LYS A 30 -23.57 -2.50 -11.04
N PRO A 31 -22.67 -2.36 -12.03
CA PRO A 31 -22.75 -1.24 -12.96
C PRO A 31 -23.90 -1.46 -13.95
N ILE A 32 -24.47 -0.35 -14.43
CA ILE A 32 -25.61 -0.32 -15.35
C ILE A 32 -25.26 -0.97 -16.71
N SER A 33 -23.97 -1.09 -17.05
CA SER A 33 -23.52 -1.64 -18.34
C SER A 33 -22.22 -2.45 -18.23
N SER A 34 -22.32 -3.64 -17.62
CA SER A 34 -21.23 -4.51 -17.15
C SER A 34 -20.12 -4.92 -18.14
N SER A 35 -20.19 -4.50 -19.40
CA SER A 35 -19.32 -4.96 -20.49
C SER A 35 -18.39 -3.88 -21.07
N SER A 36 -18.45 -2.62 -20.62
CA SER A 36 -17.52 -1.62 -21.18
C SER A 36 -16.08 -1.91 -20.73
N PRO A 37 -15.06 -1.80 -21.60
CA PRO A 37 -13.66 -1.97 -21.22
C PRO A 37 -13.26 -1.11 -20.02
N ARG A 38 -13.80 0.11 -19.96
CA ARG A 38 -13.59 1.05 -18.86
C ARG A 38 -14.08 0.51 -17.51
N GLU A 39 -15.23 -0.15 -17.49
CA GLU A 39 -15.77 -0.75 -16.26
C GLU A 39 -14.95 -1.97 -15.82
N ILE A 40 -14.48 -2.78 -16.77
CA ILE A 40 -13.58 -3.92 -16.50
C ILE A 40 -12.30 -3.42 -15.83
N PHE A 41 -11.64 -2.40 -16.39
CA PHE A 41 -10.44 -1.80 -15.79
C PHE A 41 -10.70 -1.22 -14.39
N GLN A 42 -11.88 -0.61 -14.17
CA GLN A 42 -12.24 -0.09 -12.85
C GLN A 42 -12.49 -1.20 -11.83
N ARG A 43 -13.13 -2.30 -12.24
CA ARG A 43 -13.34 -3.49 -11.39
C ARG A 43 -12.00 -4.11 -11.00
N TYR A 44 -11.09 -4.31 -11.96
CA TYR A 44 -9.72 -4.75 -11.70
C TYR A 44 -9.00 -3.85 -10.68
N ARG A 45 -9.08 -2.53 -10.87
CA ARG A 45 -8.45 -1.57 -9.95
C ARG A 45 -9.05 -1.63 -8.54
N ARG A 46 -10.37 -1.81 -8.42
CA ARG A 46 -11.05 -2.01 -7.12
C ARG A 46 -10.57 -3.31 -6.44
N ILE A 47 -10.46 -4.39 -7.19
CA ILE A 47 -9.97 -5.69 -6.70
C ILE A 47 -8.52 -5.57 -6.21
N LYS A 48 -7.62 -4.96 -7.01
CA LYS A 48 -6.22 -4.73 -6.60
C LYS A 48 -6.14 -3.93 -5.29
N VAL A 49 -6.86 -2.82 -5.20
CA VAL A 49 -6.92 -2.01 -3.97
C VAL A 49 -7.51 -2.79 -2.80
N ALA A 50 -8.54 -3.62 -3.03
CA ALA A 50 -9.13 -4.45 -1.98
C ALA A 50 -8.15 -5.51 -1.47
N ALA A 51 -7.34 -6.10 -2.35
CA ALA A 51 -6.30 -7.05 -1.98
C ALA A 51 -5.22 -6.36 -1.14
N ASP A 52 -4.69 -5.22 -1.59
CA ASP A 52 -3.68 -4.43 -0.86
C ASP A 52 -4.19 -4.01 0.54
N LYS A 53 -5.45 -3.54 0.64
CA LYS A 53 -6.08 -3.21 1.92
C LYS A 53 -6.20 -4.44 2.82
N SER A 54 -6.67 -5.55 2.28
CA SER A 54 -6.91 -6.77 3.04
C SER A 54 -5.60 -7.34 3.59
N MET A 55 -4.52 -7.28 2.81
CA MET A 55 -3.17 -7.67 3.20
C MET A 55 -2.60 -6.74 4.28
N ALA A 56 -2.68 -5.43 4.09
CA ALA A 56 -2.17 -4.48 5.08
C ALA A 56 -2.92 -4.61 6.42
N TYR A 57 -4.24 -4.80 6.40
CA TYR A 57 -5.00 -4.96 7.63
C TYR A 57 -4.85 -6.34 8.31
N SER A 58 -4.44 -7.39 7.60
CA SER A 58 -4.29 -8.73 8.20
C SER A 58 -3.07 -8.82 9.12
N VAL A 59 -2.08 -7.94 8.98
CA VAL A 59 -0.81 -7.98 9.74
C VAL A 59 -0.81 -7.15 11.02
N ARG A 60 -1.93 -6.46 11.31
CA ARG A 60 -2.09 -5.50 12.43
C ARG A 60 -1.20 -4.26 12.26
N SER A 61 -1.58 -3.16 12.89
CA SER A 61 -1.01 -1.80 12.69
C SER A 61 0.47 -1.61 13.09
N ARG A 62 1.19 -2.69 13.42
CA ARG A 62 2.58 -2.63 13.90
C ARG A 62 3.62 -2.56 12.78
N ARG A 63 3.26 -2.91 11.54
CA ARG A 63 4.20 -2.96 10.40
C ARG A 63 4.27 -1.64 9.66
N THR A 64 5.48 -1.16 9.41
CA THR A 64 5.73 0.09 8.69
C THR A 64 5.20 0.00 7.26
N TRP A 65 5.45 -1.11 6.55
CA TRP A 65 4.94 -1.28 5.18
C TRP A 65 3.41 -1.33 5.11
N SER A 66 2.75 -1.86 6.14
CA SER A 66 1.28 -1.88 6.20
C SER A 66 0.73 -0.46 6.35
N ARG A 67 1.32 0.35 7.23
CA ARG A 67 0.94 1.76 7.42
C ARG A 67 1.17 2.57 6.15
N ALA A 68 2.34 2.41 5.52
CA ALA A 68 2.68 3.07 4.26
C ALA A 68 1.71 2.70 3.13
N THR A 69 1.36 1.40 3.01
CA THR A 69 0.37 0.91 2.04
C THR A 69 -1.00 1.56 2.25
N LEU A 70 -1.49 1.56 3.49
CA LEU A 70 -2.79 2.17 3.81
C LEU A 70 -2.78 3.69 3.62
N TRP A 71 -1.67 4.36 3.96
CA TRP A 71 -1.49 5.80 3.72
C TRP A 71 -1.55 6.13 2.23
N LYS A 72 -0.81 5.40 1.39
CA LYS A 72 -0.81 5.56 -0.08
C LYS A 72 -2.22 5.42 -0.66
N LEU A 73 -3.00 4.47 -0.15
CA LEU A 73 -4.39 4.26 -0.57
C LEU A 73 -5.33 5.38 -0.10
N ARG A 74 -5.20 5.86 1.14
CA ARG A 74 -5.99 7.01 1.65
C ARG A 74 -5.69 8.29 0.89
N SER A 75 -4.42 8.58 0.65
CA SER A 75 -3.97 9.76 -0.10
C SER A 75 -4.47 9.75 -1.55
N ARG A 76 -4.51 8.57 -2.20
CA ARG A 76 -5.14 8.41 -3.53
C ARG A 76 -6.65 8.64 -3.53
N SER A 77 -7.36 8.31 -2.44
CA SER A 77 -8.80 8.60 -2.32
C SER A 77 -9.05 10.09 -2.09
N ARG A 78 -8.27 10.74 -1.20
CA ARG A 78 -8.36 12.19 -0.96
C ARG A 78 -8.15 13.00 -2.24
N ARG A 79 -7.13 12.67 -3.02
CA ARG A 79 -6.88 13.33 -4.32
C ARG A 79 -8.04 13.16 -5.30
N ARG A 80 -8.67 11.98 -5.34
CA ARG A 80 -9.84 11.73 -6.20
C ARG A 80 -11.06 12.55 -5.79
N LEU A 81 -11.32 12.67 -4.49
CA LEU A 81 -12.42 13.49 -3.98
C LEU A 81 -12.17 14.98 -4.27
N ALA A 82 -10.94 15.47 -4.03
CA ALA A 82 -10.55 16.84 -4.35
C ALA A 82 -10.65 17.15 -5.86
N SER A 83 -10.23 16.24 -6.74
CA SER A 83 -10.39 16.42 -8.19
C SER A 83 -11.85 16.38 -8.65
N SER A 84 -12.70 15.58 -7.99
CA SER A 84 -14.13 15.52 -8.30
C SER A 84 -14.84 16.80 -7.85
N SER A 85 -14.46 17.34 -6.69
CA SER A 85 -14.97 18.63 -6.19
C SER A 85 -14.60 19.78 -7.13
N ARG A 86 -13.36 19.83 -7.64
CA ARG A 86 -12.94 20.85 -8.62
C ARG A 86 -13.70 20.77 -9.94
N ARG A 87 -14.08 19.56 -10.37
CA ARG A 87 -14.89 19.37 -11.59
C ARG A 87 -16.36 19.77 -11.40
N SER A 88 -16.86 19.71 -10.16
CA SER A 88 -18.20 20.18 -9.79
C SER A 88 -18.29 21.70 -9.62
N SER A 89 -17.18 22.38 -9.29
CA SER A 89 -17.14 23.84 -9.08
C SER A 89 -16.98 24.68 -10.35
N ILE A 90 -17.08 24.09 -11.56
CA ILE A 90 -17.20 24.86 -12.81
C ILE A 90 -18.67 25.26 -13.02
N LYS A 91 -19.24 25.97 -12.05
CA LYS A 91 -20.44 26.81 -12.19
C LYS A 91 -20.44 27.73 -10.97
N THR A 92 -20.44 29.04 -11.21
CA THR A 92 -20.29 30.15 -10.25
C THR A 92 -18.85 30.51 -9.88
N ARG A 93 -18.25 31.41 -10.67
CA ARG A 93 -17.21 32.34 -10.18
C ARG A 93 -17.73 33.75 -10.38
N THR A 94 -18.26 34.34 -9.32
CA THR A 94 -18.32 35.79 -9.14
C THR A 94 -17.12 36.17 -8.28
N THR A 95 -16.33 37.12 -8.78
CA THR A 95 -15.11 37.67 -8.18
C THR A 95 -15.41 38.48 -6.92
N THR A 96 -14.66 38.25 -5.84
CA THR A 96 -14.36 39.32 -4.88
C THR A 96 -12.97 39.10 -4.28
N THR A 97 -12.19 40.17 -4.39
CA THR A 97 -10.80 40.37 -3.97
C THR A 97 -10.76 40.67 -2.47
N THR A 98 -9.77 40.16 -1.74
CA THR A 98 -9.24 40.83 -0.54
C THR A 98 -7.86 40.28 -0.18
N THR A 99 -6.90 41.21 -0.15
CA THR A 99 -5.56 41.22 0.44
C THR A 99 -5.67 41.01 1.98
N THR A 100 -4.68 40.54 2.75
CA THR A 100 -3.31 41.03 3.05
C THR A 100 -2.68 40.04 4.07
N THR A 101 -1.39 39.66 3.94
CA THR A 101 -0.21 40.02 4.78
C THR A 101 0.34 38.94 5.73
N THR A 102 1.58 38.50 5.42
CA THR A 102 2.80 38.38 6.28
C THR A 102 2.75 37.56 7.58
N THR A 103 3.69 36.69 7.97
CA THR A 103 5.16 36.84 8.22
C THR A 103 5.78 35.44 8.50
N SER A 104 6.94 35.06 7.92
CA SER A 104 8.30 34.95 8.55
C SER A 104 8.51 33.74 9.50
N THR A 105 9.33 32.71 9.21
CA THR A 105 10.82 32.53 9.17
C THR A 105 11.36 31.73 10.38
N ASN A 106 12.45 30.97 10.12
CA ASN A 106 13.52 30.44 11.01
C ASN A 106 13.52 28.90 11.16
N HIS A 107 14.49 28.10 10.68
CA HIS A 107 15.98 28.02 10.80
C HIS A 107 16.54 27.40 12.10
N ARG A 108 17.44 26.40 11.89
CA ARG A 108 18.53 25.84 12.75
C ARG A 108 18.11 24.80 13.81
N ALA A 109 18.85 23.73 14.14
CA ALA A 109 20.29 23.37 14.07
C ALA A 109 20.45 21.83 13.92
N ALA A 110 21.38 21.29 13.11
CA ALA A 110 22.77 20.93 13.43
C ALA A 110 22.96 20.25 14.81
N ILE A 111 23.47 19.00 14.81
CA ILE A 111 24.45 18.44 15.78
C ILE A 111 24.93 17.04 15.30
N VAL A 112 26.20 17.02 14.88
CA VAL A 112 27.31 16.10 15.22
C VAL A 112 27.30 14.64 14.71
N GLU A 113 28.25 14.40 13.81
CA GLU A 113 28.92 13.13 13.48
C GLU A 113 29.38 12.35 14.71
N LYS A 114 29.24 11.02 14.64
CA LYS A 114 30.28 10.10 15.13
C LYS A 114 30.43 8.93 14.15
N THR A 115 31.45 9.04 13.33
CA THR A 115 32.01 7.98 12.49
C THR A 115 32.83 7.04 13.37
N SER A 116 32.41 5.79 13.47
CA SER A 116 33.24 4.68 13.95
C SER A 116 33.79 3.93 12.74
N HIS A 117 35.11 3.98 12.61
CA HIS A 117 35.89 3.23 11.65
C HIS A 117 35.77 1.73 11.90
N GLU A 118 35.19 1.00 10.95
CA GLU A 118 35.52 -0.41 10.74
C GLU A 118 35.95 -0.59 9.28
N LYS A 119 37.12 -1.22 9.11
CA LYS A 119 37.75 -1.45 7.81
C LYS A 119 36.95 -2.51 7.06
N GLU A 120 36.24 -2.12 6.02
CA GLU A 120 35.55 -3.07 5.14
C GLU A 120 36.28 -3.27 3.81
N ASN A 121 36.36 -4.55 3.43
CA ASN A 121 36.66 -5.00 2.08
C ASN A 121 35.70 -4.32 1.09
N LYS A 122 36.25 -3.52 0.18
CA LYS A 122 35.51 -2.53 -0.63
C LYS A 122 34.68 -3.11 -1.78
N GLU A 123 34.69 -4.41 -2.01
CA GLU A 123 34.06 -5.00 -3.19
C GLU A 123 32.65 -5.55 -2.91
N ASP A 124 32.41 -6.11 -1.71
CA ASP A 124 31.07 -6.63 -1.32
C ASP A 124 30.11 -5.54 -0.81
N HIS A 125 30.65 -4.47 -0.22
CA HIS A 125 29.85 -3.41 0.41
C HIS A 125 29.08 -2.56 -0.62
N VAL A 126 29.64 -2.36 -1.82
CA VAL A 126 28.96 -1.62 -2.90
C VAL A 126 27.75 -2.40 -3.41
N GLY A 127 27.87 -3.73 -3.56
CA GLY A 127 26.78 -4.60 -3.97
C GLY A 127 25.63 -4.62 -2.95
N LEU A 128 25.96 -4.72 -1.66
CA LEU A 128 24.97 -4.71 -0.58
C LEU A 128 24.21 -3.37 -0.50
N ALA A 129 24.90 -2.25 -0.67
CA ALA A 129 24.29 -0.93 -0.67
C ALA A 129 23.28 -0.76 -1.83
N VAL A 130 23.66 -1.20 -3.04
CA VAL A 130 22.77 -1.15 -4.21
C VAL A 130 21.52 -2.02 -4.02
N GLN A 131 21.68 -3.23 -3.48
CA GLN A 131 20.55 -4.12 -3.18
C GLN A 131 19.63 -3.53 -2.09
N ALA A 132 20.20 -2.89 -1.07
CA ALA A 132 19.43 -2.21 -0.04
C ALA A 132 18.60 -1.05 -0.62
N GLU A 133 19.15 -0.24 -1.52
CA GLU A 133 18.38 0.82 -2.19
C GLU A 133 17.23 0.26 -3.04
N ALA A 134 17.46 -0.82 -3.78
CA ALA A 134 16.39 -1.49 -4.52
C ALA A 134 15.26 -1.98 -3.59
N LEU A 135 15.60 -2.49 -2.40
CA LEU A 135 14.59 -2.86 -1.41
C LEU A 135 13.82 -1.66 -0.85
N ARG A 136 14.48 -0.50 -0.66
CA ARG A 136 13.79 0.72 -0.19
C ARG A 136 12.70 1.18 -1.16
N GLU A 137 12.91 1.01 -2.46
CA GLU A 137 11.91 1.34 -3.49
C GLU A 137 10.78 0.29 -3.58
N LEU A 138 11.09 -0.98 -3.35
CA LEU A 138 10.13 -2.09 -3.47
C LEU A 138 9.22 -2.23 -2.25
N VAL A 139 9.76 -2.05 -1.05
CA VAL A 139 9.02 -2.19 0.21
C VAL A 139 8.26 -0.90 0.48
N PRO A 140 6.92 -0.94 0.67
CA PRO A 140 6.17 0.28 0.97
C PRO A 140 6.74 1.01 2.19
N GLY A 141 7.16 2.28 2.04
CA GLY A 141 7.74 3.07 3.13
C GLY A 141 9.20 2.74 3.44
N GLY A 142 9.84 1.90 2.63
CA GLY A 142 11.24 1.50 2.77
C GLY A 142 12.21 2.67 2.67
N GLU A 143 11.82 3.76 2.01
CA GLU A 143 12.62 4.98 1.84
C GLU A 143 13.02 5.63 3.18
N SER A 144 12.27 5.34 4.25
CA SER A 144 12.48 5.87 5.60
C SER A 144 13.08 4.87 6.59
N MET A 145 13.44 3.66 6.14
CA MET A 145 13.90 2.57 7.01
C MET A 145 15.43 2.46 7.04
N ASP A 146 15.99 2.24 8.23
CA ASP A 146 17.35 1.71 8.37
C ASP A 146 17.45 0.26 7.86
N LEU A 147 18.67 -0.23 7.67
CA LEU A 147 18.91 -1.53 7.04
C LEU A 147 18.26 -2.69 7.82
N CYS A 148 18.34 -2.70 9.15
CA CYS A 148 17.78 -3.77 9.96
C CYS A 148 16.25 -3.82 9.86
N ASN A 149 15.59 -2.68 10.01
CA ASN A 149 14.14 -2.58 9.86
C ASN A 149 13.70 -2.87 8.42
N LEU A 150 14.47 -2.44 7.42
CA LEU A 150 14.19 -2.73 6.01
C LEU A 150 14.17 -4.24 5.76
N LEU A 151 15.15 -4.98 6.27
CA LEU A 151 15.20 -6.43 6.09
C LEU A 151 14.07 -7.17 6.82
N ASP A 152 13.73 -6.80 8.08
CA ASP A 152 12.59 -7.41 8.80
C ASP A 152 11.25 -7.13 8.09
N GLU A 153 11.03 -5.87 7.69
CA GLU A 153 9.82 -5.49 6.97
C GLU A 153 9.76 -6.14 5.58
N THR A 154 10.91 -6.32 4.89
CA THR A 154 11.00 -7.05 3.61
C THR A 154 10.60 -8.51 3.78
N ALA A 155 11.20 -9.23 4.72
CA ALA A 155 10.89 -10.64 4.98
C ALA A 155 9.41 -10.82 5.31
N HIS A 156 8.88 -9.94 6.15
CA HIS A 156 7.47 -9.95 6.50
C HIS A 156 6.56 -9.60 5.30
N TYR A 157 6.96 -8.66 4.45
CA TYR A 157 6.22 -8.26 3.26
C TYR A 157 6.17 -9.40 2.23
N ILE A 158 7.29 -10.09 1.98
CA ILE A 158 7.36 -11.29 1.11
C ILE A 158 6.37 -12.36 1.59
N LYS A 159 6.38 -12.67 2.90
CA LYS A 159 5.43 -13.64 3.48
C LYS A 159 3.97 -13.26 3.22
N CYS A 160 3.66 -11.96 3.27
CA CYS A 160 2.32 -11.45 3.01
C CYS A 160 1.96 -11.51 1.52
N LEU A 161 2.87 -11.16 0.62
CA LEU A 161 2.69 -11.27 -0.83
C LEU A 161 2.45 -12.72 -1.25
N THR A 162 3.25 -13.66 -0.74
CA THR A 162 3.05 -15.09 -0.98
C THR A 162 1.66 -15.55 -0.52
N THR A 163 1.23 -15.11 0.67
CA THR A 163 -0.10 -15.42 1.20
C THR A 163 -1.21 -14.83 0.32
N GLN A 164 -1.06 -13.58 -0.12
CA GLN A 164 -1.99 -12.91 -1.01
C GLN A 164 -2.15 -13.69 -2.32
N VAL A 165 -1.04 -14.05 -2.98
CA VAL A 165 -1.04 -14.81 -4.24
C VAL A 165 -1.68 -16.18 -4.05
N GLN A 166 -1.35 -16.92 -2.98
CA GLN A 166 -1.94 -18.23 -2.71
C GLN A 166 -3.46 -18.16 -2.54
N VAL A 167 -3.95 -17.19 -1.76
CA VAL A 167 -5.39 -17.04 -1.53
C VAL A 167 -6.10 -16.64 -2.81
N MET A 168 -5.56 -15.68 -3.56
CA MET A 168 -6.15 -15.23 -4.82
C MET A 168 -6.19 -16.33 -5.87
N LYS A 169 -5.13 -17.15 -5.99
CA LYS A 169 -5.10 -18.32 -6.87
C LYS A 169 -6.16 -19.36 -6.47
N LYS A 170 -6.29 -19.67 -5.18
CA LYS A 170 -7.32 -20.60 -4.70
C LYS A 170 -8.73 -20.09 -5.03
N ILE A 171 -9.00 -18.80 -4.82
CA ILE A 171 -10.28 -18.20 -5.20
C ILE A 171 -10.50 -18.33 -6.70
N ALA A 172 -9.54 -17.95 -7.53
CA ALA A 172 -9.67 -18.03 -8.99
C ALA A 172 -9.97 -19.47 -9.45
N ASN A 173 -9.23 -20.45 -8.94
CA ASN A 173 -9.43 -21.86 -9.28
C ASN A 173 -10.82 -22.37 -8.91
N LEU A 174 -11.35 -21.97 -7.74
CA LEU A 174 -12.71 -22.35 -7.32
C LEU A 174 -13.78 -21.85 -8.31
N TYR A 175 -13.57 -20.68 -8.92
CA TYR A 175 -14.48 -20.11 -9.92
C TYR A 175 -14.10 -20.43 -11.37
N SER A 176 -13.06 -21.24 -11.61
CA SER A 176 -12.71 -21.76 -12.94
C SER A 176 -13.12 -23.23 -13.12
N LEU A 177 -13.68 -23.84 -12.07
CA LEU A 177 -14.19 -25.22 -12.06
C LEU A 177 -15.73 -25.28 -12.24
N GLU A 178 -16.36 -24.12 -12.42
CA GLU A 178 -17.76 -23.93 -12.82
C GLU A 178 -17.81 -23.31 -14.22
#